data_AF-A0A0H2MLS4-F1
#
_entry.id   AF-A0A0H2MLS4-F1
#
_cell.length_a   1.000
_cell.length_b   1.000
_cell.length_c   1.000
_cell.angle_alpha   90.00
_cell.angle_beta   90.00
_cell.angle_gamma   90.00
#
_symmetry.space_group_name_H-M   'P 1'
#
loop_
_entity.id
_entity.type
_entity.pdbx_description
1 polymer ?
#
loop_
_entity_poly.entity_id
_entity_poly.type
_entity_poly.pdbx_seq_one_letter_code
_entity_poly.pdbx_strand_id
1 'polypeptide(L)'
;MKYTPAEDLQPDLSIGFSHGQSPGQSPGLSSGLSSGLSSGQKKPDSENPIQGKIAAKSSMSDAKIQLTPTPYAVFKTLADAPGQELAYGTLKVNSGMTKVNSFPKHIQELVAKGIIQCLGPHRDRYVILRVDPTRVEKVKRYARKTSQHSRPDNQSGSQSACKERKCLSCQKTFKSEWIGMRICGDCKLTPTWQDPDNPYTPEGDTDGSGLSDLTTGLY
;
A
#
# COMPACT_ATOMS: atom_id res chain seq x y z
N MET A 1 -52.66 -9.69 -22.46
CA MET A 1 -51.31 -10.07 -22.92
C MET A 1 -50.63 -10.80 -21.78
N LYS A 2 -50.30 -12.08 -21.97
CA LYS A 2 -49.71 -12.93 -20.92
C LYS A 2 -48.19 -12.91 -21.08
N TYR A 3 -47.47 -12.53 -20.03
CA TYR A 3 -46.02 -12.45 -20.00
C TYR A 3 -45.47 -13.71 -19.33
N THR A 4 -44.61 -14.46 -20.01
CA THR A 4 -43.84 -15.58 -19.45
C THR A 4 -42.38 -15.15 -19.32
N PRO A 5 -41.78 -15.23 -18.12
CA PRO A 5 -40.36 -14.93 -17.93
C PRO A 5 -39.50 -16.12 -18.39
N ALA A 6 -38.41 -15.82 -19.10
CA ALA A 6 -37.38 -16.79 -19.46
C ALA A 6 -36.38 -16.92 -18.29
N GLU A 7 -36.42 -18.05 -17.60
CA GLU A 7 -35.33 -18.53 -16.76
C GLU A 7 -34.35 -19.34 -17.63
N ASP A 8 -33.11 -19.48 -17.14
CA ASP A 8 -31.98 -20.25 -17.66
C ASP A 8 -31.09 -19.63 -18.76
N LEU A 9 -30.11 -18.84 -18.28
CA LEU A 9 -28.79 -18.77 -18.92
C LEU A 9 -27.72 -19.01 -17.85
N GLN A 10 -27.29 -20.26 -17.71
CA GLN A 10 -26.01 -20.59 -17.06
C GLN A 10 -24.88 -20.48 -18.09
N PRO A 11 -23.78 -19.75 -17.79
CA PRO A 11 -22.55 -19.90 -18.55
C PRO A 11 -21.75 -21.10 -18.01
N ASP A 12 -21.90 -22.25 -18.67
CA ASP A 12 -20.88 -23.29 -18.65
C ASP A 12 -19.81 -22.90 -19.67
N LEU A 13 -18.54 -22.79 -19.24
CA LEU A 13 -17.39 -22.80 -20.14
C LEU A 13 -16.13 -23.10 -19.33
N SER A 14 -15.91 -24.41 -19.17
CA SER A 14 -14.62 -25.04 -18.93
C SER A 14 -13.58 -24.54 -19.95
N ILE A 15 -12.61 -23.74 -19.51
CA ILE A 15 -11.39 -23.46 -20.29
C ILE A 15 -10.22 -24.16 -19.61
N GLY A 16 -9.88 -25.33 -20.13
CA GLY A 16 -8.64 -26.03 -19.83
C GLY A 16 -7.48 -25.41 -20.62
N PHE A 17 -6.47 -24.93 -19.91
CA PHE A 17 -5.19 -24.57 -20.52
C PHE A 17 -4.23 -25.76 -20.46
N SER A 18 -4.08 -26.41 -21.62
CA SER A 18 -3.16 -27.52 -21.84
C SER A 18 -1.70 -27.07 -21.87
N HIS A 19 -0.83 -27.91 -21.32
CA HIS A 19 0.63 -27.82 -21.36
C HIS A 19 1.17 -27.77 -22.80
N GLY A 20 1.95 -26.74 -23.12
CA GLY A 20 2.82 -26.71 -24.29
C GLY A 20 4.18 -27.35 -23.98
N GLN A 21 4.40 -28.56 -24.50
CA GLN A 21 5.72 -29.17 -24.65
C GLN A 21 6.41 -28.55 -25.88
N SER A 22 7.68 -28.18 -25.73
CA SER A 22 8.56 -27.84 -26.85
C SER A 22 9.68 -28.86 -26.96
N PRO A 23 9.75 -29.66 -28.04
CA PRO A 23 10.95 -30.41 -28.43
C PRO A 23 11.72 -29.64 -29.51
N GLY A 24 13.05 -29.63 -29.41
CA GLY A 24 13.91 -29.03 -30.44
C GLY A 24 15.40 -29.20 -30.15
N GLN A 25 15.92 -30.41 -30.40
CA GLN A 25 17.36 -30.70 -30.54
C GLN A 25 17.80 -30.29 -31.96
N SER A 26 18.93 -29.62 -32.16
CA SER A 26 20.24 -30.15 -32.65
C SER A 26 20.99 -29.00 -33.37
N PRO A 27 22.23 -29.15 -33.87
CA PRO A 27 23.48 -29.71 -33.32
C PRO A 27 24.64 -28.67 -33.32
N GLY A 28 25.77 -29.03 -32.71
CA GLY A 28 26.85 -28.11 -32.36
C GLY A 28 27.89 -27.76 -33.44
N LEU A 29 28.81 -26.86 -33.05
CA LEU A 29 30.14 -26.72 -33.63
C LEU A 29 31.14 -26.44 -32.50
N SER A 30 32.13 -27.31 -32.46
CA SER A 30 33.33 -27.32 -31.63
C SER A 30 34.33 -26.23 -32.02
N SER A 31 34.94 -25.60 -31.02
CA SER A 31 36.33 -25.11 -30.98
C SER A 31 36.55 -24.68 -29.52
N GLY A 32 37.21 -25.43 -28.65
CA GLY A 32 38.59 -25.87 -28.80
C GLY A 32 39.49 -24.71 -28.36
N LEU A 33 39.88 -24.70 -27.08
CA LEU A 33 41.19 -24.25 -26.60
C LEU A 33 41.34 -24.64 -25.12
N SER A 34 42.34 -25.48 -24.91
CA SER A 34 42.73 -26.16 -23.69
C SER A 34 43.84 -25.41 -22.95
N SER A 35 44.02 -25.82 -21.69
CA SER A 35 45.28 -25.88 -20.94
C SER A 35 45.61 -24.73 -19.99
N GLY A 36 45.62 -25.06 -18.70
CA GLY A 36 46.15 -24.21 -17.64
C GLY A 36 46.10 -24.82 -16.24
N LEU A 37 46.52 -26.09 -16.10
CA LEU A 37 46.78 -26.74 -14.82
C LEU A 37 48.00 -26.08 -14.15
N SER A 38 47.87 -25.69 -12.88
CA SER A 38 48.99 -25.77 -11.94
C SER A 38 48.52 -25.90 -10.50
N SER A 39 48.76 -27.09 -9.96
CA SER A 39 48.63 -27.45 -8.56
C SER A 39 49.74 -26.79 -7.74
N GLY A 40 49.37 -26.10 -6.68
CA GLY A 40 50.29 -25.62 -5.65
C GLY A 40 49.78 -25.99 -4.26
N GLN A 41 50.12 -27.19 -3.79
CA GLN A 41 50.05 -27.53 -2.36
C GLN A 41 51.09 -26.72 -1.59
N LYS A 42 50.68 -25.93 -0.60
CA LYS A 42 51.46 -25.66 0.61
C LYS A 42 50.54 -25.46 1.82
N LYS A 43 50.81 -26.25 2.86
CA LYS A 43 50.43 -26.10 4.28
C LYS A 43 51.69 -26.53 5.06
N PRO A 44 51.87 -26.22 6.34
CA PRO A 44 51.37 -25.14 7.22
C PRO A 44 52.56 -24.20 7.58
N ASP A 45 52.38 -23.06 8.23
CA ASP A 45 52.37 -22.85 9.69
C ASP A 45 52.35 -21.33 9.95
N SER A 46 52.06 -20.98 11.20
CA SER A 46 52.20 -19.66 11.83
C SER A 46 50.89 -18.91 12.06
N GLU A 47 50.43 -19.09 13.29
CA GLU A 47 49.64 -18.18 14.09
C GLU A 47 49.95 -16.71 13.77
N ASN A 48 48.91 -15.94 13.48
CA ASN A 48 48.86 -14.53 13.85
C ASN A 48 47.39 -14.08 13.95
N PRO A 49 46.95 -13.53 15.10
CA PRO A 49 45.58 -13.13 15.31
C PRO A 49 45.28 -11.84 14.52
N ILE A 50 44.51 -11.97 13.44
CA ILE A 50 43.91 -10.81 12.79
C ILE A 50 42.78 -10.33 13.71
N GLN A 51 43.15 -9.40 14.60
CA GLN A 51 42.23 -8.49 15.28
C GLN A 51 41.46 -7.70 14.22
N GLY A 52 40.35 -8.30 13.75
CA GLY A 52 39.26 -7.55 13.16
C GLY A 52 38.67 -6.65 14.23
N LYS A 53 39.17 -5.42 14.30
CA LYS A 53 38.52 -4.27 14.94
C LYS A 53 37.13 -4.12 14.31
N ILE A 54 36.14 -4.82 14.85
CA ILE A 54 34.75 -4.42 14.73
C ILE A 54 34.65 -3.21 15.64
N ALA A 55 34.78 -2.03 15.04
CA ALA A 55 34.56 -0.76 15.71
C ALA A 55 33.10 -0.74 16.18
N ALA A 56 32.87 -1.22 17.40
CA ALA A 56 31.69 -0.95 18.18
C ALA A 56 31.65 0.56 18.41
N LYS A 57 31.06 1.28 17.45
CA LYS A 57 30.66 2.67 17.60
C LYS A 57 29.39 2.67 18.47
N SER A 58 29.54 2.23 19.72
CA SER A 58 28.54 2.29 20.78
C SER A 58 28.66 3.64 21.48
N SER A 59 28.39 4.72 20.75
CA SER A 59 27.98 5.97 21.37
C SER A 59 26.45 5.93 21.50
N MET A 60 25.98 5.10 22.44
CA MET A 60 24.57 5.10 22.83
C MET A 60 24.35 6.33 23.71
N SER A 61 23.88 7.41 23.09
CA SER A 61 23.07 8.36 23.81
C SER A 61 21.85 7.62 24.36
N ASP A 62 21.46 7.92 25.60
CA ASP A 62 20.22 7.50 26.26
C ASP A 62 18.96 8.09 25.61
N ALA A 63 18.96 8.19 24.28
CA ALA A 63 17.80 8.57 23.50
C ALA A 63 16.79 7.43 23.55
N LYS A 64 15.65 7.69 24.17
CA LYS A 64 14.50 6.78 24.14
C LYS A 64 14.08 6.52 22.69
N ILE A 65 13.93 5.25 22.35
CA ILE A 65 13.57 4.85 20.99
C ILE A 65 12.06 4.97 20.84
N GLN A 66 11.65 5.82 19.91
CA GLN A 66 10.26 6.13 19.65
C GLN A 66 9.67 5.21 18.57
N LEU A 67 8.60 4.48 18.91
CA LEU A 67 7.89 3.61 17.98
C LEU A 67 6.48 4.10 17.69
N THR A 68 6.07 3.93 16.42
CA THR A 68 4.66 4.12 16.05
C THR A 68 3.79 2.99 16.63
N PRO A 69 2.46 3.18 16.78
CA PRO A 69 1.62 2.23 17.52
C PRO A 69 1.65 0.79 16.98
N THR A 70 1.76 0.63 15.66
CA THR A 70 1.71 -0.68 15.00
C THR A 70 3.01 -1.48 15.19
N PRO A 71 4.21 -0.96 14.85
CA PRO A 71 5.49 -1.59 15.25
C PRO A 71 5.63 -1.80 16.75
N TYR A 72 5.11 -0.89 17.58
CA TYR A 72 5.14 -1.06 19.04
C TYR A 72 4.35 -2.29 19.50
N ALA A 73 3.23 -2.62 18.84
CA ALA A 73 2.49 -3.84 19.15
C ALA A 73 3.32 -5.10 18.85
N VAL A 74 4.04 -5.15 17.72
CA VAL A 74 4.96 -6.24 17.39
C VAL A 74 6.09 -6.35 18.41
N PHE A 75 6.70 -5.22 18.76
CA PHE A 75 7.74 -5.15 19.77
C PHE A 75 7.24 -5.63 21.14
N LYS A 76 6.04 -5.21 21.57
CA LYS A 76 5.45 -5.64 22.83
C LYS A 76 5.28 -7.16 22.87
N THR A 77 4.74 -7.75 21.80
CA THR A 77 4.59 -9.22 21.74
C THR A 77 5.91 -9.97 21.76
N LEU A 78 6.99 -9.37 21.28
CA LEU A 78 8.33 -9.95 21.34
C LEU A 78 8.95 -9.79 22.74
N ALA A 79 8.73 -8.65 23.39
CA ALA A 79 9.20 -8.37 24.75
C ALA A 79 8.51 -9.25 25.80
N ASP A 80 7.24 -9.60 25.57
CA ASP A 80 6.45 -10.47 26.46
C ASP A 80 6.78 -11.97 26.25
N ALA A 81 7.56 -12.32 25.22
CA ALA A 81 7.85 -13.71 24.87
C ALA A 81 8.98 -14.31 25.73
N PRO A 82 8.87 -15.60 26.12
CA PRO A 82 9.93 -16.26 26.87
C PRO A 82 11.19 -16.36 26.00
N GLY A 83 12.32 -15.88 26.52
CA GLY A 83 13.60 -15.89 25.82
C GLY A 83 13.79 -14.77 24.80
N GLN A 84 12.81 -13.87 24.62
CA GLN A 84 12.89 -12.73 23.68
C GLN A 84 13.16 -13.11 22.21
N GLU A 85 12.80 -14.35 21.86
CA GLU A 85 12.97 -14.94 20.54
C GLU A 85 11.64 -15.54 20.07
N LEU A 86 11.26 -15.29 18.82
CA LEU A 86 10.00 -15.78 18.25
C LEU A 86 10.14 -16.10 16.77
N ALA A 87 9.49 -17.18 16.33
CA ALA A 87 9.34 -17.46 14.91
C ALA A 87 8.52 -16.35 14.22
N TYR A 88 8.89 -15.99 13.00
CA TYR A 88 8.29 -14.88 12.24
C TYR A 88 6.77 -15.06 12.05
N GLY A 89 6.33 -16.29 11.77
CA GLY A 89 4.91 -16.62 11.64
C GLY A 89 4.14 -16.44 12.94
N THR A 90 4.68 -16.96 14.05
CA THR A 90 4.09 -16.84 15.39
C THR A 90 4.03 -15.37 15.84
N LEU A 91 5.08 -14.60 15.59
CA LEU A 91 5.10 -13.16 15.88
C LEU A 91 4.00 -12.40 15.12
N LYS A 92 3.78 -12.75 13.85
CA LYS A 92 2.70 -12.15 13.03
C LYS A 92 1.31 -12.47 13.59
N VAL A 93 1.11 -13.68 14.08
CA VAL A 93 -0.16 -14.11 14.69
C VAL A 93 -0.38 -13.41 16.02
N ASN A 94 0.60 -13.44 16.91
CA ASN A 94 0.50 -12.88 18.25
C ASN A 94 0.34 -11.36 18.25
N SER A 95 0.96 -10.67 17.29
CA SER A 95 0.80 -9.21 17.10
C SER A 95 -0.54 -8.80 16.48
N GLY A 96 -1.42 -9.75 16.16
CA GLY A 96 -2.73 -9.49 15.54
C GLY A 96 -2.64 -9.03 14.09
N MET A 97 -1.51 -9.28 13.41
CA MET A 97 -1.23 -8.79 12.05
C MET A 97 -1.37 -9.87 10.97
N THR A 98 -2.11 -10.94 11.23
CA THR A 98 -2.31 -12.06 10.28
C THR A 98 -2.81 -11.58 8.91
N LYS A 99 -3.79 -10.67 8.90
CA LYS A 99 -4.43 -10.11 7.70
C LYS A 99 -3.73 -8.86 7.14
N VAL A 100 -2.72 -8.33 7.83
CA VAL A 100 -2.12 -7.04 7.51
C VAL A 100 -0.91 -7.21 6.59
N ASN A 101 -1.03 -6.72 5.35
CA ASN A 101 0.05 -6.78 4.35
C ASN A 101 1.25 -5.88 4.70
N SER A 102 1.11 -4.95 5.65
CA SER A 102 2.21 -4.09 6.10
C SER A 102 3.11 -4.70 7.17
N PHE A 103 2.86 -5.94 7.63
CA PHE A 103 3.70 -6.59 8.64
C PHE A 103 5.20 -6.60 8.29
N PRO A 104 5.64 -6.96 7.06
CA PRO A 104 7.04 -6.91 6.70
C PRO A 104 7.65 -5.50 6.79
N LYS A 105 6.86 -4.45 6.49
CA LYS A 105 7.30 -3.06 6.60
C LYS A 105 7.56 -2.66 8.06
N HIS A 106 6.71 -3.12 8.98
CA HIS A 106 6.90 -2.87 10.41
C HIS A 106 8.13 -3.61 10.97
N ILE A 107 8.39 -4.84 10.51
CA ILE A 107 9.62 -5.56 10.85
C ILE A 107 10.86 -4.82 10.34
N GLN A 108 10.84 -4.36 9.09
CA GLN A 108 11.94 -3.57 8.52
C GLN A 108 12.19 -2.29 9.31
N GLU A 109 11.14 -1.58 9.75
CA GLU A 109 11.28 -0.40 10.62
C GLU A 109 11.99 -0.74 11.94
N LEU A 110 11.62 -1.85 12.58
CA LEU A 110 12.24 -2.30 13.84
C LEU A 110 13.70 -2.71 13.65
N VAL A 111 14.03 -3.38 12.53
CA VAL A 111 15.42 -3.74 12.17
C VAL A 111 16.25 -2.49 11.87
N ALA A 112 15.72 -1.54 11.10
CA ALA A 112 16.39 -0.28 10.79
C ALA A 112 16.69 0.56 12.05
N LYS A 113 15.83 0.45 13.08
CA LYS A 113 16.03 1.05 14.40
C LYS A 113 16.96 0.25 15.32
N GLY A 114 17.46 -0.91 14.88
CA GLY A 114 18.33 -1.78 15.66
C GLY A 114 17.65 -2.45 16.86
N ILE A 115 16.32 -2.47 16.91
CA ILE A 115 15.56 -3.01 18.05
C ILE A 115 15.52 -4.52 17.99
N ILE A 116 15.37 -5.06 16.78
CA ILE A 116 15.28 -6.50 16.54
C ILE A 116 16.31 -6.92 15.50
N GLN A 117 16.65 -8.20 15.52
CA GLN A 117 17.41 -8.84 14.46
C GLN A 117 16.63 -10.02 13.91
N CYS A 118 16.54 -10.10 12.59
CA CYS A 118 15.96 -11.26 11.91
C CYS A 118 17.10 -12.20 11.50
N LEU A 119 16.95 -13.48 11.83
CA LEU A 119 17.91 -14.53 11.48
C LEU A 119 17.18 -15.68 10.78
N GLY A 120 17.96 -16.53 10.11
CA GLY A 120 17.47 -17.74 9.44
C GLY A 120 17.05 -17.55 7.97
N PRO A 121 16.74 -18.67 7.28
CA PRO A 121 16.34 -18.68 5.89
C PRO A 121 14.93 -18.09 5.72
N HIS A 122 14.60 -17.61 4.52
CA HIS A 122 13.37 -16.84 4.26
C HIS A 122 12.06 -17.48 4.79
N ARG A 123 11.96 -18.81 4.76
CA ARG A 123 10.77 -19.57 5.20
C ARG A 123 10.71 -19.77 6.72
N ASP A 124 11.86 -19.92 7.37
CA ASP A 124 11.98 -20.22 8.80
C ASP A 124 12.73 -19.08 9.52
N ARG A 125 12.33 -17.85 9.23
CA ARG A 125 12.89 -16.68 9.90
C ARG A 125 12.45 -16.66 11.36
N TYR A 126 13.38 -16.32 12.23
CA TYR A 126 13.12 -16.02 13.63
C TYR A 126 13.64 -14.62 13.95
N VAL A 127 13.00 -14.00 14.94
CA VAL A 127 13.22 -12.62 15.33
C VAL A 127 13.70 -12.61 16.77
N ILE A 128 14.82 -11.95 17.00
CA ILE A 128 15.45 -11.79 18.32
C ILE A 128 15.38 -10.33 18.73
N LEU A 129 15.03 -10.06 19.98
CA LEU A 129 15.12 -8.73 20.55
C LEU A 129 16.58 -8.39 20.92
N ARG A 130 17.06 -7.21 20.50
CA ARG A 130 18.44 -6.74 20.77
C ARG A 130 18.51 -5.61 21.78
N VAL A 131 17.38 -5.03 22.15
CA VAL A 131 17.30 -3.81 22.95
C VAL A 131 16.44 -4.06 24.18
N ASP A 132 16.89 -3.53 25.32
CA ASP A 132 16.12 -3.60 26.57
C ASP A 132 14.75 -2.95 26.42
N PRO A 133 13.69 -3.60 26.93
CA PRO A 133 12.34 -3.15 26.66
C PRO A 133 12.01 -1.78 27.30
N THR A 134 12.76 -1.41 28.34
CA THR A 134 12.64 -0.13 29.05
C THR A 134 13.06 1.08 28.21
N ARG A 135 13.84 0.87 27.14
CA ARG A 135 14.34 1.94 26.26
C ARG A 135 13.35 2.35 25.16
N VAL A 136 12.26 1.61 25.01
CA VAL A 136 11.31 1.77 23.91
C VAL A 136 10.03 2.42 24.41
N GLU A 137 9.69 3.59 23.85
CA GLU A 137 8.50 4.34 24.20
C GLU A 137 7.48 4.34 23.05
N LYS A 138 6.21 4.13 23.40
CA LYS A 138 5.10 4.21 22.45
C LYS A 138 4.80 5.69 22.16
N VAL A 139 5.05 6.12 20.93
CA VAL A 139 4.68 7.46 20.49
C VAL A 139 3.25 7.47 19.99
N LYS A 140 2.45 8.38 20.55
CA LYS A 140 1.16 8.73 19.96
C LYS A 140 1.46 9.36 18.61
N ARG A 141 1.05 8.70 17.53
CA ARG A 141 1.08 9.31 16.20
C ARG A 141 0.28 10.59 16.34
N TYR A 142 0.93 11.75 16.19
CA TYR A 142 0.19 13.00 16.09
C TYR A 142 -0.86 12.78 15.01
N ALA A 143 -2.12 13.11 15.30
CA ALA A 143 -3.16 13.12 14.28
C ALA A 143 -2.55 13.89 13.12
N ARG A 144 -2.27 13.18 12.02
CA ARG A 144 -1.63 13.78 10.86
C ARG A 144 -2.60 14.88 10.50
N LYS A 145 -2.21 16.15 10.72
CA LYS A 145 -2.92 17.26 10.10
C LYS A 145 -2.94 16.84 8.64
N THR A 146 -4.13 16.51 8.15
CA THR A 146 -4.33 16.11 6.77
C THR A 146 -3.49 17.09 5.95
N SER A 147 -2.63 16.58 5.05
CA SER A 147 -1.78 17.47 4.26
C SER A 147 -2.66 18.58 3.71
N GLN A 148 -2.14 19.80 3.54
CA GLN A 148 -2.98 20.92 3.04
C GLN A 148 -3.64 20.64 1.67
N HIS A 149 -3.29 19.52 1.03
CA HIS A 149 -3.87 19.02 -0.22
C HIS A 149 -4.76 17.78 -0.06
N SER A 150 -4.97 17.30 1.16
CA SER A 150 -6.00 16.29 1.41
C SER A 150 -7.36 16.96 1.22
N ARG A 151 -8.22 16.37 0.39
CA ARG A 151 -9.62 16.80 0.35
C ARG A 151 -10.17 16.73 1.78
N PRO A 152 -10.83 17.77 2.29
CA PRO A 152 -11.43 17.71 3.62
C PRO A 152 -12.42 16.55 3.65
N ASP A 153 -12.19 15.60 4.56
CA ASP A 153 -13.08 14.48 4.78
C ASP A 153 -14.43 15.02 5.23
N ASN A 154 -15.47 14.80 4.42
CA ASN A 154 -16.85 15.19 4.72
C ASN A 154 -17.43 14.53 5.99
N GLN A 155 -16.67 13.69 6.69
CA GLN A 155 -17.11 12.93 7.86
C GLN A 155 -16.87 13.63 9.21
N SER A 156 -16.13 14.74 9.24
CA SER A 156 -15.90 15.50 10.48
C SER A 156 -16.78 16.75 10.57
N GLY A 157 -18.10 16.53 10.60
CA GLY A 157 -19.06 17.34 11.35
C GLY A 157 -19.24 18.85 11.07
N SER A 158 -18.67 19.44 10.00
CA SER A 158 -18.73 20.92 9.88
C SER A 158 -19.02 21.54 8.51
N GLN A 159 -19.04 20.85 7.35
CA GLN A 159 -19.21 21.56 6.06
C GLN A 159 -19.99 20.84 4.93
N SER A 160 -20.78 19.81 5.24
CA SER A 160 -22.00 19.49 4.46
C SER A 160 -23.21 20.29 4.97
N ALA A 161 -22.95 21.36 5.75
CA ALA A 161 -23.97 22.20 6.33
C ALA A 161 -24.67 22.99 5.22
N CYS A 162 -25.94 22.69 5.02
CA CYS A 162 -26.88 23.47 4.24
C CYS A 162 -26.70 24.96 4.55
N LYS A 163 -25.90 25.68 3.75
CA LYS A 163 -25.61 27.09 4.00
C LYS A 163 -26.73 27.91 3.40
N GLU A 164 -27.25 28.86 4.16
CA GLU A 164 -28.21 29.82 3.63
C GLU A 164 -27.50 30.78 2.67
N ARG A 165 -28.04 30.89 1.46
CA ARG A 165 -27.48 31.70 0.37
C ARG A 165 -28.61 32.38 -0.38
N LYS A 166 -28.32 33.50 -1.04
CA LYS A 166 -29.25 34.15 -1.97
C LYS A 166 -29.17 33.49 -3.34
N CYS A 167 -30.33 33.19 -3.92
CA CYS A 167 -30.46 32.69 -5.28
C CYS A 167 -30.03 33.76 -6.28
N LEU A 168 -29.18 33.44 -7.25
CA LEU A 168 -28.75 34.43 -8.26
C LEU A 168 -29.90 34.85 -9.21
N SER A 169 -30.90 34.00 -9.39
CA SER A 169 -32.05 34.28 -10.27
C SER A 169 -33.14 35.10 -9.56
N CYS A 170 -33.67 34.63 -8.43
CA CYS A 170 -34.79 35.29 -7.74
C CYS A 170 -34.39 36.10 -6.50
N GLN A 171 -33.10 36.12 -6.13
CA GLN A 171 -32.56 36.81 -4.94
C GLN A 171 -33.11 36.34 -3.57
N LYS A 172 -34.00 35.34 -3.54
CA LYS A 172 -34.53 34.73 -2.32
C LYS A 172 -33.46 33.89 -1.60
N THR A 173 -33.50 33.88 -0.27
CA THR A 173 -32.63 33.03 0.54
C THR A 173 -33.09 31.58 0.50
N PHE A 174 -32.17 30.64 0.28
CA PHE A 174 -32.43 29.21 0.26
C PHE A 174 -31.27 28.42 0.88
N LYS A 175 -31.56 27.17 1.29
CA LYS A 175 -30.56 26.25 1.84
C LYS A 175 -29.85 25.50 0.72
N SER A 176 -28.55 25.74 0.57
CA SER A 176 -27.71 25.10 -0.47
C SER A 176 -27.26 23.70 -0.05
N GLU A 177 -27.49 22.69 -0.87
CA GLU A 177 -27.10 21.29 -0.59
C GLU A 177 -25.58 21.06 -0.69
N TRP A 178 -24.90 21.85 -1.52
CA TRP A 178 -23.44 21.81 -1.68
C TRP A 178 -22.83 23.20 -1.89
N ILE A 179 -21.52 23.32 -1.71
CA ILE A 179 -20.77 24.60 -1.75
C ILE A 179 -20.87 25.34 -3.09
N GLY A 180 -21.18 24.63 -4.18
CA GLY A 180 -21.39 25.20 -5.52
C GLY A 180 -22.82 25.66 -5.83
N MET A 181 -23.82 25.39 -4.99
CA MET A 181 -25.22 25.66 -5.33
C MET A 181 -25.50 27.17 -5.17
N ARG A 182 -25.95 27.81 -6.26
CA ARG A 182 -26.22 29.25 -6.34
C ARG A 182 -27.65 29.58 -6.77
N ILE A 183 -28.43 28.58 -7.19
CA ILE A 183 -29.81 28.70 -7.66
C ILE A 183 -30.70 27.87 -6.75
N CYS A 184 -31.82 28.42 -6.30
CA CYS A 184 -32.78 27.68 -5.49
C CYS A 184 -33.51 26.60 -6.30
N GLY A 185 -34.09 25.61 -5.63
CA GLY A 185 -34.84 24.53 -6.27
C GLY A 185 -35.92 25.06 -7.21
N ASP A 186 -36.73 26.02 -6.76
CA ASP A 186 -37.81 26.60 -7.57
C ASP A 186 -37.31 27.23 -8.87
N CYS A 187 -36.19 27.96 -8.82
CA CYS A 187 -35.58 28.57 -10.01
C CYS A 187 -34.90 27.53 -10.90
N LYS A 188 -34.45 26.40 -10.36
CA LYS A 188 -33.86 25.31 -11.16
C LYS A 188 -34.94 24.55 -11.95
N LEU A 189 -36.19 24.62 -11.52
CA LEU A 189 -37.33 24.00 -12.19
C LEU A 189 -37.98 24.91 -13.25
N THR A 190 -37.54 26.17 -13.41
CA THR A 190 -38.11 27.04 -14.43
C THR A 190 -37.63 26.62 -15.83
N PRO A 191 -38.46 26.77 -16.88
CA PRO A 191 -38.08 26.40 -18.25
C PRO A 191 -36.79 27.07 -18.71
N THR A 192 -36.55 28.32 -18.31
CA THR A 192 -35.34 29.08 -18.62
C THR A 192 -34.05 28.43 -18.10
N TRP A 193 -34.12 27.63 -17.03
CA TRP A 193 -32.96 26.92 -16.47
C TRP A 193 -32.79 25.50 -17.01
N GLN A 194 -33.87 24.90 -17.51
CA GLN A 194 -33.86 23.58 -18.15
C GLN A 194 -33.51 23.66 -19.64
N ASP A 195 -33.43 24.87 -20.19
CA ASP A 195 -33.05 25.12 -21.57
C ASP A 195 -31.61 24.64 -21.83
N PRO A 196 -31.36 23.81 -22.85
CA PRO A 196 -30.01 23.41 -23.25
C PRO A 196 -29.12 24.61 -23.64
N ASP A 197 -29.70 25.74 -24.08
CA ASP A 197 -28.96 26.96 -24.44
C ASP A 197 -28.75 27.92 -23.25
N ASN A 198 -28.96 27.46 -22.01
CA ASN A 198 -28.75 28.29 -20.83
C ASN A 198 -27.25 28.61 -20.64
N PRO A 199 -26.84 29.90 -20.62
CA PRO A 199 -25.44 30.31 -20.49
C PRO A 199 -24.77 29.90 -19.16
N TYR A 200 -25.55 29.39 -18.20
CA TYR A 200 -25.08 28.92 -16.90
C TYR A 200 -25.11 27.40 -16.74
N THR A 201 -25.53 26.65 -17.75
CA THR A 201 -25.37 25.20 -17.79
C THR A 201 -23.98 24.91 -18.37
N PRO A 202 -23.00 24.45 -17.58
CA PRO A 202 -21.73 24.05 -18.14
C PRO A 202 -21.98 22.86 -19.09
N GLU A 203 -21.58 22.99 -20.35
CA GLU A 203 -21.72 21.95 -21.40
C GLU A 203 -20.95 20.64 -21.11
N GLY A 204 -20.45 20.44 -19.88
CA GLY A 204 -19.47 19.40 -19.53
C GLY A 204 -19.82 18.51 -18.35
N ASP A 205 -21.06 18.51 -17.83
CA ASP A 205 -21.52 17.57 -16.79
C ASP A 205 -22.38 16.41 -17.36
N THR A 206 -22.44 16.28 -18.69
CA THR A 206 -22.73 15.01 -19.34
C THR A 206 -21.50 14.12 -19.16
N ASP A 207 -21.58 13.26 -18.14
CA ASP A 207 -20.90 11.96 -18.05
C ASP A 207 -19.85 11.74 -19.15
N GLY A 208 -18.59 12.09 -18.86
CA GLY A 208 -17.45 12.04 -19.79
C GLY A 208 -17.23 10.69 -20.50
N SER A 209 -18.14 10.37 -21.42
CA SER A 209 -18.26 9.17 -22.24
C SER A 209 -18.34 9.55 -23.72
N GLY A 210 -18.03 10.81 -24.07
CA GLY A 210 -17.84 11.29 -25.44
C GLY A 210 -16.52 10.84 -26.06
N LEU A 211 -16.12 9.57 -25.87
CA LEU A 211 -15.05 8.91 -26.63
C LEU A 211 -15.65 7.99 -27.69
N SER A 212 -16.60 8.53 -28.46
CA SER A 212 -17.07 7.90 -29.69
C SER A 212 -17.05 8.96 -30.78
N ASP A 213 -15.88 9.13 -31.40
CA ASP A 213 -15.72 9.44 -32.85
C ASP A 213 -14.28 9.82 -33.21
N LEU A 214 -13.31 8.93 -32.96
CA LEU A 214 -11.99 9.09 -33.59
C LEU A 214 -11.41 7.75 -34.06
N THR A 215 -12.21 6.97 -34.79
CA THR A 215 -11.69 5.87 -35.63
C THR A 215 -12.51 5.74 -36.90
N THR A 216 -12.38 6.71 -37.80
CA THR A 216 -12.57 6.46 -39.23
C THR A 216 -11.64 7.36 -40.02
N GLY A 217 -10.62 6.75 -40.60
CA GLY A 217 -9.64 7.40 -41.47
C GLY A 217 -8.85 6.35 -42.25
N LEU A 218 -9.56 5.39 -42.85
CA LEU A 218 -9.11 4.71 -44.06
C LEU A 218 -9.54 5.59 -45.24
N TYR A 219 -8.58 6.18 -45.94
CA TYR A 219 -8.49 6.18 -47.41
C TYR A 219 -7.08 6.63 -47.81
#